data_AF-A0A956A5M8-F1
#
_entry.id   AF-A0A956A5M8-F1
#
_cell.length_a   1.000
_cell.length_b   1.000
_cell.length_c   1.000
_cell.angle_alpha   90.00
_cell.angle_beta   90.00
_cell.angle_gamma   90.00
#
_symmetry.space_group_name_H-M   'P 1'
#
loop_
_entity.id
_entity.type
_entity.pdbx_description
1 polymer ?
#
loop_
_entity_poly.entity_id
_entity_poly.type
_entity_poly.pdbx_seq_one_letter_code
_entity_poly.pdbx_strand_id
1 'polypeptide(L)'
;MPLSALVEALGRGLDRLDEGFARGFARTLAERAAHVRLPAIDALALDDVVATLYMDRSLRLVVTGTLRGGPGAVSVRFDEADFPHVAVALHRRPVDEPYTFATLDFSWRGRVGWLREAAPPLPAGQKVVVRALATIGGDAELRVTALGMERSVRPDVVAFDEEEIAS
;
A
#
# COMPACT_ATOMS: atom_id res chain seq x y z
N MET A 1 -8.65 -4.70 -19.23
CA MET A 1 -9.59 -3.69 -18.69
C MET A 1 -8.81 -2.49 -18.19
N PRO A 2 -9.39 -1.28 -18.07
CA PRO A 2 -8.71 -0.14 -17.45
C PRO A 2 -8.41 -0.38 -15.96
N LEU A 3 -7.35 0.25 -15.45
CA LEU A 3 -6.99 0.20 -14.02
C LEU A 3 -8.09 0.82 -13.16
N SER A 4 -8.73 1.90 -13.61
CA SER A 4 -9.86 2.51 -12.90
C SER A 4 -11.00 1.50 -12.68
N ALA A 5 -11.35 0.72 -13.70
CA ALA A 5 -12.38 -0.31 -13.60
C ALA A 5 -11.97 -1.46 -12.67
N LEU A 6 -10.68 -1.78 -12.56
CA LEU A 6 -10.19 -2.77 -11.59
C LEU A 6 -10.31 -2.20 -10.18
N VAL A 7 -9.88 -0.95 -9.97
CA VAL A 7 -9.98 -0.26 -8.68
C VAL A 7 -11.42 -0.21 -8.20
N GLU A 8 -12.35 0.17 -9.07
CA GLU A 8 -13.79 0.16 -8.77
C GLU A 8 -14.33 -1.25 -8.51
N ALA A 9 -13.88 -2.27 -9.26
CA ALA A 9 -14.31 -3.65 -9.05
C ALA A 9 -13.83 -4.23 -7.72
N LEU A 10 -12.61 -3.90 -7.31
CA LEU A 10 -12.03 -4.31 -6.03
C LEU A 10 -12.60 -3.48 -4.86
N GLY A 11 -13.02 -2.24 -5.13
CA GLY A 11 -13.68 -1.35 -4.18
C GLY A 11 -15.18 -1.61 -3.99
N ARG A 12 -15.80 -2.46 -4.83
CA ARG A 12 -17.25 -2.74 -4.74
C ARG A 12 -17.56 -3.47 -3.43
N GLY A 13 -18.34 -2.83 -2.57
CA GLY A 13 -18.71 -3.34 -1.24
C GLY A 13 -17.85 -2.83 -0.10
N LEU A 14 -16.88 -1.94 -0.39
CA LEU A 14 -16.15 -1.14 0.60
C LEU A 14 -16.72 0.28 0.53
N ASP A 15 -17.01 0.90 1.67
CA ASP A 15 -17.43 2.29 1.68
C ASP A 15 -16.29 3.17 1.15
N ARG A 16 -16.63 4.15 0.31
CA ARG A 16 -15.64 4.96 -0.41
C ARG A 16 -14.71 5.66 0.59
N LEU A 17 -13.41 5.35 0.49
CA LEU A 17 -12.31 6.10 1.12
C LEU A 17 -12.24 6.01 2.67
N ASP A 18 -12.68 4.91 3.28
CA ASP A 18 -12.44 4.64 4.70
C ASP A 18 -11.12 3.86 4.93
N GLU A 19 -10.71 3.71 6.19
CA GLU A 19 -9.52 2.92 6.59
C GLU A 19 -9.64 1.43 6.21
N GLY A 20 -10.86 0.94 6.02
CA GLY A 20 -11.16 -0.42 5.60
C GLY A 20 -10.89 -0.65 4.12
N PHE A 21 -11.12 0.37 3.29
CA PHE A 21 -10.93 0.35 1.85
C PHE A 21 -9.49 0.02 1.49
N ALA A 22 -8.55 0.77 2.05
CA ALA A 22 -7.12 0.60 1.80
C ALA A 22 -6.65 -0.82 2.08
N ARG A 23 -7.06 -1.36 3.23
CA ARG A 23 -6.68 -2.69 3.70
C ARG A 23 -7.35 -3.80 2.91
N GLY A 24 -8.65 -3.68 2.65
CA GLY A 24 -9.41 -4.62 1.83
C GLY A 24 -8.87 -4.67 0.39
N PHE A 25 -8.56 -3.50 -0.16
CA PHE A 25 -7.95 -3.36 -1.47
C PHE A 25 -6.55 -3.98 -1.54
N ALA A 26 -5.68 -3.67 -0.57
CA ALA A 26 -4.34 -4.24 -0.46
C ALA A 26 -4.35 -5.76 -0.40
N ARG A 27 -5.16 -6.31 0.51
CA ARG A 27 -5.31 -7.76 0.69
C ARG A 27 -5.83 -8.43 -0.57
N THR A 28 -6.86 -7.86 -1.20
CA THR A 28 -7.45 -8.45 -2.41
C THR A 28 -6.46 -8.42 -3.58
N LEU A 29 -5.68 -7.36 -3.72
CA LEU A 29 -4.60 -7.31 -4.73
C LEU A 29 -3.52 -8.35 -4.45
N ALA A 30 -3.10 -8.51 -3.19
CA ALA A 30 -2.10 -9.50 -2.82
C ALA A 30 -2.59 -10.94 -3.07
N GLU A 31 -3.82 -11.26 -2.69
CA GLU A 31 -4.44 -12.56 -2.96
C GLU A 31 -4.57 -12.86 -4.46
N ARG A 32 -4.72 -11.81 -5.28
CA ARG A 32 -4.84 -11.89 -6.73
C ARG A 32 -3.55 -11.57 -7.46
N ALA A 33 -2.42 -11.42 -6.76
CA ALA A 33 -1.18 -10.91 -7.34
C ALA A 33 -0.70 -11.73 -8.54
N ALA A 34 -0.78 -13.07 -8.41
CA ALA A 34 -0.45 -14.01 -9.49
C ALA A 34 -1.38 -13.96 -10.70
N HIS A 35 -2.45 -13.18 -10.65
CA HIS A 35 -3.46 -13.10 -11.71
C HIS A 35 -3.56 -11.71 -12.33
N VAL A 36 -2.82 -10.72 -11.83
CA VAL A 36 -2.91 -9.32 -12.27
C VAL A 36 -1.59 -8.93 -12.92
N ARG A 37 -1.66 -8.41 -14.15
CA ARG A 37 -0.50 -7.85 -14.87
C ARG A 37 -0.80 -6.49 -15.45
N LEU A 38 0.25 -5.68 -15.59
CA LEU A 38 0.22 -4.39 -16.24
C LEU A 38 1.06 -4.51 -17.52
N PRO A 39 0.46 -4.67 -18.71
CA PRO A 39 1.22 -4.91 -19.95
C PRO A 39 2.30 -3.86 -20.23
N ALA A 40 2.05 -2.60 -19.85
CA ALA A 40 3.03 -1.52 -19.97
C ALA A 40 4.27 -1.71 -19.07
N ILE A 41 4.11 -2.34 -17.91
CA ILE A 41 5.21 -2.69 -17.00
C ILE A 41 5.92 -3.96 -17.49
N ASP A 42 5.17 -4.95 -17.96
CA ASP A 42 5.74 -6.19 -18.50
C ASP A 42 6.65 -5.93 -19.70
N ALA A 43 6.29 -4.96 -20.54
CA ALA A 43 7.11 -4.52 -21.66
C ALA A 43 8.49 -3.97 -21.27
N LEU A 44 8.66 -3.55 -20.01
CA LEU A 44 9.95 -3.07 -19.47
C LEU A 44 10.87 -4.21 -19.03
N ALA A 45 10.38 -5.45 -18.99
CA ALA A 45 11.14 -6.65 -18.59
C ALA A 45 11.91 -6.46 -17.27
N LEU A 46 11.20 -5.96 -16.25
CA LEU A 46 11.75 -5.72 -14.92
C LEU A 46 11.71 -6.99 -14.06
N ASP A 47 12.76 -7.21 -13.28
CA ASP A 47 12.82 -8.19 -12.20
C ASP A 47 12.37 -7.55 -10.86
N ASP A 48 11.96 -8.36 -9.88
CA ASP A 48 11.60 -7.92 -8.52
C ASP A 48 10.58 -6.77 -8.46
N VAL A 49 9.49 -6.91 -9.23
CA VAL A 49 8.50 -5.83 -9.40
C VAL A 49 7.63 -5.66 -8.15
N VAL A 50 7.63 -4.45 -7.59
CA VAL A 50 6.76 -4.00 -6.50
C VAL A 50 5.80 -2.94 -7.01
N ALA A 51 4.50 -3.22 -6.96
CA ALA A 51 3.43 -2.29 -7.31
C ALA A 51 2.81 -1.70 -6.03
N THR A 52 3.13 -0.43 -5.75
CA THR A 52 2.69 0.28 -4.54
C THR A 52 1.54 1.23 -4.85
N LEU A 53 0.36 1.02 -4.26
CA LEU A 53 -0.73 1.98 -4.31
C LEU A 53 -0.64 2.96 -3.12
N TYR A 54 -0.42 4.22 -3.43
CA TYR A 54 -0.48 5.34 -2.49
C TYR A 54 -1.92 5.82 -2.41
N MET A 55 -2.44 5.89 -1.19
CA MET A 55 -3.80 6.34 -0.87
C MET A 55 -3.67 7.52 0.08
N ASP A 56 -3.81 8.72 -0.46
CA ASP A 56 -3.90 9.96 0.30
C ASP A 56 -5.22 10.64 -0.12
N ARG A 57 -5.24 11.95 -0.36
CA ARG A 57 -6.38 12.64 -0.99
C ARG A 57 -6.71 12.19 -2.42
N SER A 58 -5.77 11.52 -3.09
CA SER A 58 -5.93 10.94 -4.42
C SER A 58 -5.16 9.63 -4.49
N LEU A 59 -5.55 8.76 -5.41
CA LEU A 59 -4.84 7.51 -5.67
C LEU A 59 -3.60 7.74 -6.53
N ARG A 60 -2.56 6.94 -6.30
CA ARG A 60 -1.39 6.88 -7.18
C ARG A 60 -0.81 5.48 -7.15
N LEU A 61 -0.53 4.92 -8.31
CA LEU A 61 0.21 3.68 -8.43
C LEU A 61 1.67 3.99 -8.78
N VAL A 62 2.60 3.51 -7.97
CA VAL A 62 4.03 3.54 -8.29
C VAL A 62 4.51 2.10 -8.41
N VAL A 63 5.03 1.75 -9.57
CA VAL A 63 5.61 0.43 -9.84
C VAL A 63 7.12 0.58 -9.90
N THR A 64 7.83 -0.15 -9.06
CA THR A 64 9.29 -0.18 -9.03
C THR A 64 9.77 -1.58 -9.33
N GLY A 65 10.81 -1.71 -10.14
CA GLY A 65 11.49 -2.98 -10.38
C GLY A 65 12.92 -2.76 -10.85
N THR A 66 13.69 -3.83 -10.93
CA THR A 66 15.09 -3.79 -11.35
C THR A 66 15.18 -4.09 -12.85
N LEU A 67 16.00 -3.34 -13.59
CA LEU A 67 16.25 -3.66 -15.00
C LEU A 67 16.98 -5.00 -15.10
N ARG A 68 16.38 -5.95 -15.83
CA ARG A 68 16.99 -7.25 -16.05
C ARG A 68 18.34 -7.12 -16.74
N GLY A 69 19.40 -7.58 -16.08
CA GLY A 69 20.78 -7.48 -16.57
C GLY A 69 21.42 -6.09 -16.48
N GLY A 70 20.78 -5.14 -15.78
CA GLY A 70 21.29 -3.79 -15.53
C GLY A 70 21.44 -3.47 -14.04
N PRO A 71 22.19 -2.43 -13.67
CA PRO A 71 22.45 -2.10 -12.26
C PRO A 71 21.37 -1.21 -11.61
N GLY A 72 20.29 -0.89 -12.31
CA GLY A 72 19.38 0.20 -11.93
C GLY A 72 17.95 -0.24 -11.62
N ALA A 73 17.36 0.42 -10.62
CA ALA A 73 15.91 0.38 -10.39
C ALA A 73 15.19 1.39 -11.29
N VAL A 74 14.05 0.99 -11.83
CA VAL A 74 13.13 1.83 -12.60
C VAL A 74 11.85 1.99 -11.80
N SER A 75 11.37 3.23 -11.70
CA SER A 75 10.08 3.54 -11.11
C SER A 75 9.18 4.20 -12.14
N VAL A 76 8.01 3.60 -12.36
CA VAL A 76 6.94 4.12 -13.20
C VAL A 76 5.80 4.60 -12.29
N ARG A 77 5.27 5.78 -12.57
CA ARG A 77 4.21 6.39 -11.79
C ARG A 77 2.99 6.64 -12.66
N PHE A 78 1.83 6.28 -12.12
CA PHE A 78 0.51 6.60 -12.64
C PHE A 78 -0.26 7.33 -11.55
N ASP A 79 -0.68 8.57 -11.83
CA ASP A 79 -1.61 9.29 -10.96
C ASP A 79 -3.05 8.84 -11.26
N GLU A 80 -3.98 9.11 -10.35
CA GLU A 80 -5.39 8.67 -10.48
C GLU A 80 -6.03 9.03 -11.83
N ALA A 81 -5.68 10.19 -12.39
CA ALA A 81 -6.15 10.65 -13.69
C ALA A 81 -5.69 9.76 -14.87
N ASP A 82 -4.58 9.02 -14.72
CA ASP A 82 -4.06 8.11 -15.74
C ASP A 82 -4.77 6.76 -15.72
N PHE A 83 -5.43 6.39 -14.62
CA PHE A 83 -5.99 5.05 -14.41
C PHE A 83 -6.96 4.58 -15.51
N PRO A 84 -7.80 5.44 -16.13
CA PRO A 84 -8.61 5.05 -17.28
C PRO A 84 -7.82 4.62 -18.51
N HIS A 85 -6.55 5.04 -18.62
CA HIS A 85 -5.67 4.77 -19.75
C HIS A 85 -4.67 3.65 -19.48
N VAL A 86 -4.49 3.25 -18.22
CA VAL A 86 -3.62 2.14 -17.84
C VAL A 86 -4.33 0.81 -18.04
N ALA A 87 -3.81 -0.03 -18.93
CA ALA A 87 -4.35 -1.36 -19.15
C ALA A 87 -3.95 -2.34 -18.04
N VAL A 88 -4.91 -3.14 -17.61
CA VAL A 88 -4.74 -4.28 -16.71
C VAL A 88 -5.15 -5.56 -17.44
N ALA A 89 -4.28 -6.57 -17.39
CA ALA A 89 -4.55 -7.92 -17.83
C ALA A 89 -4.85 -8.81 -16.62
N LEU A 90 -5.97 -9.56 -16.69
CA LEU A 90 -6.37 -10.53 -15.69
C LEU A 90 -6.20 -11.94 -16.25
N HIS A 91 -5.40 -12.76 -15.59
CA HIS A 91 -5.07 -14.12 -16.01
C HIS A 91 -5.87 -15.15 -15.20
N ARG A 92 -6.45 -16.15 -15.87
CA ARG A 92 -7.17 -17.24 -15.17
C ARG A 92 -6.23 -18.19 -14.44
N ARG A 93 -5.04 -18.41 -15.00
CA ARG A 93 -3.97 -19.20 -14.38
C ARG A 93 -2.98 -18.25 -13.70
N PRO A 94 -2.35 -18.67 -12.59
CA PRO A 94 -1.29 -17.89 -11.99
C PRO A 94 -0.16 -17.70 -13.00
N VAL A 95 0.43 -16.52 -13.02
CA VAL A 95 1.63 -16.20 -13.78
C VAL A 95 2.87 -16.55 -12.98
N ASP A 96 3.96 -16.82 -13.68
CA ASP A 96 5.28 -16.92 -13.07
C ASP A 96 5.74 -15.52 -12.65
N GLU A 97 6.46 -15.42 -11.52
CA GLU A 97 6.98 -14.16 -10.96
C GLU A 97 5.90 -13.06 -10.78
N PRO A 98 4.97 -13.25 -9.84
CA PRO A 98 3.94 -12.24 -9.55
C PRO A 98 4.55 -10.95 -9.03
N TYR A 99 3.89 -9.82 -9.30
CA TYR A 99 4.25 -8.57 -8.64
C TYR A 99 4.01 -8.69 -7.14
N THR A 100 4.88 -8.06 -6.34
CA THR A 100 4.57 -7.78 -4.94
C THR A 100 3.68 -6.54 -4.88
N PHE A 101 2.45 -6.70 -4.41
CA PHE A 101 1.58 -5.55 -4.19
C PHE A 101 1.79 -4.98 -2.79
N ALA A 102 1.91 -3.66 -2.73
CA ALA A 102 2.00 -2.90 -1.51
C ALA A 102 1.00 -1.75 -1.51
N THR A 103 0.65 -1.26 -0.33
CA THR A 103 -0.13 -0.05 -0.18
C THR A 103 0.47 0.87 0.87
N LEU A 104 0.22 2.17 0.71
CA LEU A 104 0.53 3.21 1.68
C LEU A 104 -0.72 4.04 1.90
N ASP A 105 -1.39 3.80 3.02
CA ASP A 105 -2.59 4.48 3.45
C ASP A 105 -2.25 5.65 4.37
N PHE A 106 -2.44 6.84 3.85
CA PHE A 106 -2.21 8.09 4.56
C PHE A 106 -3.46 8.64 5.25
N SER A 107 -4.61 7.94 5.22
CA SER A 107 -5.77 8.30 6.06
C SER A 107 -5.45 8.22 7.56
N TRP A 108 -4.48 7.38 7.93
CA TRP A 108 -3.96 7.27 9.28
C TRP A 108 -3.00 8.40 9.68
N ARG A 109 -2.58 9.24 8.73
CA ARG A 109 -1.57 10.27 8.97
C ARG A 109 -2.07 11.28 10.01
N GLY A 110 -1.23 11.56 10.99
CA GLY A 110 -1.52 12.52 12.07
C GLY A 110 -2.21 11.90 13.27
N ARG A 111 -2.71 10.65 13.17
CA ARG A 111 -3.30 9.96 14.31
C ARG A 111 -2.29 9.79 15.42
N VAL A 112 -2.74 10.07 16.63
CA VAL A 112 -1.94 9.97 17.83
C VAL A 112 -2.26 8.66 18.52
N GLY A 113 -1.23 7.95 18.95
CA GLY A 113 -1.38 6.71 19.70
C GLY A 113 -0.25 6.47 20.69
N TRP A 114 -0.37 5.38 21.43
CA TRP A 114 0.57 4.97 22.48
C TRP A 114 1.05 3.56 22.22
N LEU A 115 2.36 3.35 22.25
CA LEU A 115 2.94 2.01 22.13
C LEU A 115 2.55 1.13 23.32
N ARG A 116 1.98 -0.04 23.06
CA ARG A 116 1.70 -1.07 24.08
C ARG A 116 2.93 -1.90 24.41
N GLU A 117 3.79 -2.09 23.42
CA GLU A 117 5.04 -2.84 23.51
C GLU A 117 6.20 -1.96 23.08
N ALA A 118 7.43 -2.29 23.50
CA ALA A 118 8.60 -1.54 23.08
C ALA A 118 8.90 -1.76 21.59
N ALA A 119 9.26 -0.69 20.88
CA ALA A 119 9.74 -0.71 19.50
C ALA A 119 11.11 -0.02 19.44
N PRO A 120 12.20 -0.72 19.78
CA PRO A 120 13.49 -0.10 20.07
C PRO A 120 13.95 0.94 19.03
N PRO A 121 14.41 2.12 19.47
CA PRO A 121 14.67 2.52 20.86
C PRO A 121 13.44 3.10 21.60
N LEU A 122 12.24 3.04 21.02
CA LEU A 122 11.04 3.58 21.64
C LEU A 122 10.54 2.61 22.73
N PRO A 123 10.36 3.05 23.99
CA PRO A 123 9.84 2.21 25.05
C PRO A 123 8.33 1.99 24.91
N ALA A 124 7.79 0.99 25.60
CA ALA A 124 6.35 0.88 25.82
C ALA A 124 5.82 2.12 26.56
N GLY A 125 4.58 2.52 26.28
CA GLY A 125 3.97 3.75 26.77
C GLY A 125 4.48 5.02 26.06
N GLN A 126 5.29 4.90 25.01
CA GLN A 126 5.70 6.07 24.23
C GLN A 126 4.55 6.56 23.35
N LYS A 127 4.27 7.87 23.43
CA LYS A 127 3.38 8.56 22.50
C LYS A 127 4.01 8.61 21.10
N VAL A 128 3.25 8.23 20.09
CA VAL A 128 3.65 8.19 18.69
C VAL A 128 2.63 8.91 17.81
N VAL A 129 3.08 9.43 16.67
CA VAL A 129 2.23 9.99 15.62
C VAL A 129 2.34 9.12 14.38
N VAL A 130 1.20 8.65 13.85
CA VAL A 130 1.18 7.82 12.65
C VAL A 130 1.46 8.66 11.41
N ARG A 131 2.31 8.14 10.52
CA ARG A 131 2.63 8.71 9.22
C ARG A 131 1.83 8.05 8.11
N ALA A 132 1.71 6.72 8.15
CA ALA A 132 0.95 5.91 7.21
C ALA A 132 0.71 4.51 7.78
N LEU A 133 -0.33 3.84 7.31
CA LEU A 133 -0.47 2.39 7.39
C LEU A 133 0.06 1.79 6.08
N ALA A 134 1.12 1.00 6.17
CA ALA A 134 1.66 0.24 5.05
C ALA A 134 1.08 -1.17 5.04
N THR A 135 0.86 -1.73 3.86
CA THR A 135 0.60 -3.17 3.69
C THR A 135 1.51 -3.71 2.60
N ILE A 136 2.14 -4.86 2.82
CA ILE A 136 2.98 -5.54 1.82
C ILE A 136 2.52 -6.99 1.76
N GLY A 137 2.01 -7.41 0.61
CA GLY A 137 1.31 -8.69 0.51
C GLY A 137 0.10 -8.71 1.46
N GLY A 138 0.19 -9.47 2.55
CA GLY A 138 -0.85 -9.54 3.58
C GLY A 138 -0.50 -8.87 4.92
N ASP A 139 0.77 -8.46 5.10
CA ASP A 139 1.25 -7.94 6.37
C ASP A 139 1.05 -6.42 6.44
N ALA A 140 0.55 -5.95 7.58
CA ALA A 140 0.29 -4.54 7.82
C ALA A 140 1.25 -3.98 8.87
N GLU A 141 1.75 -2.76 8.64
CA GLU A 141 2.63 -2.03 9.55
C GLU A 141 2.22 -0.56 9.62
N LEU A 142 2.17 0.00 10.82
CA LEU A 142 2.10 1.44 11.02
C LEU A 142 3.51 2.03 10.94
N ARG A 143 3.70 3.00 10.06
CA ARG A 143 4.84 3.89 10.11
C ARG A 143 4.53 4.99 11.11
N VAL A 144 5.31 5.06 12.18
CA VAL A 144 5.09 5.99 13.29
C VAL A 144 6.31 6.86 13.53
N THR A 145 6.09 8.06 14.07
CA THR A 145 7.14 8.99 14.48
C THR A 145 7.04 9.29 15.97
N ALA A 146 8.15 9.22 16.68
CA ALA A 146 8.30 9.69 18.06
C ALA A 146 9.74 10.12 18.32
N LEU A 147 9.92 11.18 19.12
CA LEU A 147 11.25 11.69 19.49
C LEU A 147 12.16 11.96 18.27
N GLY A 148 11.58 12.41 17.15
CA GLY A 148 12.31 12.65 15.89
C GLY A 148 12.73 11.39 15.11
N MET A 149 12.32 10.20 15.54
CA MET A 149 12.64 8.92 14.91
C MET A 149 11.41 8.32 14.21
N GLU A 150 11.63 7.66 13.08
CA GLU A 150 10.60 6.87 12.38
C GLU A 150 10.77 5.36 12.68
N ARG A 151 9.66 4.65 12.88
CA ARG A 151 9.63 3.19 13.08
C ARG A 151 8.45 2.57 12.35
N SER A 152 8.65 1.36 11.83
CA SER A 152 7.56 0.44 11.49
C SER A 152 7.20 -0.37 12.72
N VAL A 153 5.91 -0.44 13.04
CA VAL A 153 5.37 -1.27 14.13
C VAL A 153 4.11 -1.97 13.66
N ARG A 154 3.77 -3.12 14.26
CA ARG A 154 2.50 -3.79 13.96
C ARG A 154 1.32 -2.92 14.42
N PRO A 155 0.17 -2.91 13.72
CA PRO A 155 -0.97 -2.09 14.12
C PRO A 155 -1.53 -2.39 15.52
N ASP A 156 -1.49 -3.66 15.95
CA ASP A 156 -2.01 -4.13 17.25
C ASP A 156 -1.20 -3.65 18.46
N VAL A 157 0.05 -3.22 18.24
CA VAL A 157 0.92 -2.67 19.30
C VAL A 157 0.74 -1.17 19.54
N VAL A 158 -0.16 -0.51 18.80
CA VAL A 158 -0.50 0.91 19.03
C VAL A 158 -1.93 1.00 19.54
N ALA A 159 -2.10 1.62 20.71
CA ALA A 159 -3.41 2.03 21.22
C ALA A 159 -3.74 3.43 20.69
N PHE A 160 -4.92 3.62 20.13
CA PHE A 160 -5.43 4.93 19.73
C PHE A 160 -6.46 5.39 20.76
N ASP A 161 -6.43 6.68 21.11
CA ASP A 161 -7.43 7.26 21.99
C ASP A 161 -8.76 7.40 21.21
N GLU A 162 -9.87 6.88 21.73
CA GLU A 162 -11.17 6.85 21.03
C GLU A 162 -11.84 8.23 20.88
N GLU A 163 -11.23 9.32 21.36
CA GLU A 163 -11.85 10.65 21.47
C GLU A 163 -11.67 11.59 20.24
N GLU A 164 -10.99 11.18 19.16
CA GLU A 164 -10.77 12.05 17.98
C GLU A 164 -11.46 11.56 16.68
N ILE A 165 -12.63 10.92 16.76
CA ILE A 165 -13.45 10.55 15.57
C ILE A 165 -14.56 11.58 15.28
N ALA A 166 -14.50 12.78 15.87
CA ALA A 166 -15.49 13.83 15.60
C ALA A 166 -14.85 15.22 15.49
N SER A 167 -14.30 15.55 14.32
CA SER A 167 -14.19 16.94 13.86
C SER A 167 -14.15 17.03 12.34
#